data_AF-A0A1G1C5T7-F1
#
_entry.id   AF-A0A1G1C5T7-F1
#
_cell.length_a   1.000
_cell.length_b   1.000
_cell.length_c   1.000
_cell.angle_alpha   90.00
_cell.angle_beta   90.00
_cell.angle_gamma   90.00
#
_symmetry.space_group_name_H-M   'P 1'
#
loop_
_entity.id
_entity.type
_entity.pdbx_description
1 polymer ?
#
loop_
_entity_poly.entity_id
_entity_poly.type
_entity_poly.pdbx_seq_one_letter_code
_entity_poly.pdbx_strand_id
1 'polypeptide(L)'
;MQERTVHRSAGFTLIEMIGVLAIMAIMAAVLVPRTVEAILRARGDAETANLVNFETGLRQHIRLNKNIPGNVTLPPNTWAADIAAQMGYSAAAVTTNSRGNARRYLVNPGFGVLIPYTQNPGTTGLGGAPASPRLLIVGSVGAALPLLNPITQAQFDEIWNTADGAVPATWGVWGRGSDLKIQRIQLGNVFCALNLSVPAGFVLGFAPRYDIDGTQVPPPAAYPVNAFFLSDTLVDLWDRNALGADTLSIRYRLDKGNSFMYNANLVGTPAQGGYWSR
;
A
#
# COMPACT_ATOMS: atom_id res chain seq x y z
N MET A 1 -51.36 -49.24 -49.03
CA MET A 1 -49.99 -49.24 -49.61
C MET A 1 -49.31 -47.97 -49.13
N GLN A 2 -48.36 -48.07 -48.20
CA GLN A 2 -47.55 -46.93 -47.75
C GLN A 2 -46.18 -47.04 -48.41
N GLU A 3 -45.84 -46.04 -49.22
CA GLU A 3 -44.57 -45.93 -49.91
C GLU A 3 -43.50 -45.50 -48.90
N ARG A 4 -42.58 -46.43 -48.59
CA ARG A 4 -41.45 -46.16 -47.68
C ARG A 4 -40.36 -45.46 -48.48
N THR A 5 -40.30 -44.13 -48.39
CA THR A 5 -39.18 -43.33 -48.91
C THR A 5 -37.88 -43.72 -48.20
N VAL A 6 -36.98 -44.38 -48.93
CA VAL A 6 -35.63 -44.72 -48.48
C VAL A 6 -34.78 -43.45 -48.54
N HIS A 7 -34.46 -42.88 -47.38
CA HIS A 7 -33.42 -41.85 -47.32
C HIS A 7 -32.05 -42.48 -47.60
N ARG A 8 -31.46 -42.15 -48.76
CA ARG A 8 -30.03 -42.40 -49.01
C ARG A 8 -29.21 -41.45 -48.15
N SER A 9 -28.47 -41.98 -47.19
CA SER A 9 -27.41 -41.23 -46.51
C SER A 9 -26.23 -41.10 -47.48
N ALA A 10 -25.86 -39.88 -47.87
CA ALA A 10 -24.60 -39.63 -48.55
C ALA A 10 -23.46 -39.86 -47.55
N GLY A 11 -22.65 -40.90 -47.78
CA GLY A 11 -21.48 -41.19 -46.95
C GLY A 11 -20.31 -40.30 -47.35
N PHE A 12 -19.69 -39.63 -46.37
CA PHE A 12 -18.45 -38.88 -46.57
C PHE A 12 -17.29 -39.84 -46.92
N THR A 13 -16.46 -39.45 -47.88
CA THR A 13 -15.31 -40.27 -48.30
C THR A 13 -14.10 -40.03 -47.37
N LEU A 14 -13.25 -41.04 -47.22
CA LEU A 14 -12.06 -40.97 -46.35
C LEU A 14 -11.09 -39.86 -46.82
N ILE A 15 -10.94 -39.68 -48.13
CA ILE A 15 -10.09 -38.64 -48.72
C ILE A 15 -10.59 -37.22 -48.40
N GLU A 16 -11.90 -37.02 -48.35
CA GLU A 16 -12.52 -35.74 -48.04
C GLU A 16 -12.31 -35.36 -46.57
N MET A 17 -12.40 -36.34 -45.66
CA MET A 17 -12.05 -36.16 -44.24
C MET A 17 -10.57 -35.83 -44.02
N ILE A 18 -9.65 -36.47 -44.76
CA ILE A 18 -8.21 -36.13 -44.71
C ILE A 18 -7.98 -34.69 -45.20
N GLY A 19 -8.66 -34.27 -46.28
CA GLY A 19 -8.59 -32.91 -46.80
C GLY A 19 -9.02 -31.86 -45.77
N VAL A 20 -10.17 -32.07 -45.10
CA VAL A 20 -10.64 -31.12 -44.07
C VAL A 20 -9.68 -31.08 -42.87
N LEU A 21 -9.18 -32.24 -42.41
CA LEU A 21 -8.22 -32.29 -41.30
C LEU A 21 -6.91 -31.59 -41.63
N ALA A 22 -6.41 -31.72 -42.87
CA ALA A 22 -5.20 -31.01 -43.31
C ALA A 22 -5.39 -29.49 -43.28
N ILE A 23 -6.53 -28.98 -43.76
CA ILE A 23 -6.83 -27.54 -43.72
C ILE A 23 -6.97 -27.05 -42.27
N MET A 24 -7.69 -27.79 -41.42
CA MET A 24 -7.81 -27.47 -39.99
C MET A 24 -6.45 -27.46 -39.29
N ALA A 25 -5.56 -28.40 -39.60
CA ALA A 25 -4.22 -28.46 -39.02
C ALA A 25 -3.37 -27.25 -39.42
N ILE A 26 -3.40 -26.83 -40.68
CA ILE A 26 -2.68 -25.65 -41.16
C ILE A 26 -3.22 -24.39 -40.49
N MET A 27 -4.55 -24.23 -40.42
CA MET A 27 -5.15 -23.10 -39.72
C MET A 27 -4.75 -23.08 -38.24
N ALA A 28 -4.86 -24.21 -37.54
CA ALA A 28 -4.47 -24.32 -36.15
C ALA A 28 -2.99 -23.95 -35.94
N ALA A 29 -2.09 -24.41 -36.81
CA ALA A 29 -0.67 -24.09 -36.72
C ALA A 29 -0.38 -22.58 -36.82
N VAL A 30 -1.16 -21.84 -37.62
CA VAL A 30 -0.99 -20.39 -37.78
C VAL A 30 -1.67 -19.61 -36.63
N LEU A 31 -2.84 -20.06 -36.16
CA LEU A 31 -3.63 -19.35 -35.15
C LEU A 31 -3.11 -19.55 -33.72
N VAL A 32 -2.68 -20.76 -33.36
CA VAL A 32 -2.32 -21.13 -31.97
C VAL A 32 -1.22 -20.24 -31.37
N PRO A 33 -0.10 -19.93 -32.05
CA PRO A 33 0.95 -19.10 -31.45
C PRO A 33 0.43 -17.71 -31.05
N ARG A 34 -0.41 -17.09 -31.90
CA ARG A 34 -0.97 -15.75 -31.67
C ARG A 34 -1.97 -15.73 -30.53
N THR A 35 -2.83 -16.74 -30.43
CA THR A 35 -3.82 -16.81 -29.35
C THR A 35 -3.15 -17.02 -27.99
N VAL A 36 -2.07 -17.82 -27.93
CA VAL A 36 -1.30 -18.02 -26.70
C VAL A 36 -0.65 -16.71 -26.24
N GLU A 37 0.02 -15.97 -27.13
CA GLU A 37 0.61 -14.67 -26.80
C GLU A 37 -0.44 -13.66 -26.31
N ALA A 38 -1.60 -13.61 -26.95
CA ALA A 38 -2.71 -12.74 -26.55
C ALA A 38 -3.21 -13.07 -25.13
N ILE A 39 -3.37 -14.37 -24.81
CA ILE A 39 -3.76 -14.82 -23.46
C ILE A 39 -2.69 -14.45 -22.43
N LEU A 40 -1.41 -14.64 -22.74
CA LEU A 40 -0.31 -14.30 -21.84
C LEU A 40 -0.25 -12.79 -21.56
N ARG A 41 -0.44 -11.96 -22.58
CA ARG A 41 -0.54 -10.50 -22.42
C ARG A 41 -1.73 -10.13 -21.54
N ALA A 42 -2.93 -10.66 -21.83
CA ALA A 42 -4.12 -10.40 -21.05
C ALA A 42 -3.96 -10.80 -19.57
N ARG A 43 -3.25 -11.90 -19.28
CA ARG A 43 -2.90 -12.28 -17.91
C ARG A 43 -1.96 -11.28 -17.25
N GLY A 44 -0.96 -10.80 -17.98
CA GLY A 44 -0.04 -9.76 -17.51
C GLY A 44 -0.78 -8.48 -17.16
N ASP A 45 -1.70 -8.04 -18.02
CA ASP A 45 -2.50 -6.83 -17.82
C ASP A 45 -3.46 -6.99 -16.62
N ALA A 46 -4.10 -8.15 -16.51
CA ALA A 46 -4.95 -8.48 -15.35
C ALA A 46 -4.15 -8.50 -14.04
N GLU A 47 -2.93 -9.02 -14.05
CA GLU A 47 -2.07 -8.99 -12.86
C GLU A 47 -1.67 -7.56 -12.50
N THR A 48 -1.26 -6.72 -13.45
CA THR A 48 -1.00 -5.29 -13.19
C THR A 48 -2.21 -4.61 -12.57
N ALA A 49 -3.40 -4.81 -13.13
CA ALA A 49 -4.64 -4.24 -12.60
C ALA A 49 -4.92 -4.71 -11.16
N ASN A 50 -4.69 -5.99 -10.87
CA ASN A 50 -4.82 -6.53 -9.52
C ASN A 50 -3.84 -5.87 -8.54
N LEU A 51 -2.57 -5.67 -8.93
CA LEU A 51 -1.59 -5.03 -8.06
C LEU A 51 -1.94 -3.56 -7.76
N VAL A 52 -2.47 -2.82 -8.73
CA VAL A 52 -2.99 -1.45 -8.54
C VAL A 52 -4.17 -1.45 -7.56
N ASN A 53 -5.09 -2.42 -7.69
CA ASN A 53 -6.20 -2.58 -6.76
C ASN A 53 -5.70 -2.90 -5.34
N PHE A 54 -4.65 -3.71 -5.20
CA PHE A 54 -4.05 -4.01 -3.90
C PHE A 54 -3.34 -2.81 -3.28
N GLU A 55 -2.67 -1.95 -4.07
CA GLU A 55 -2.18 -0.66 -3.56
C GLU A 55 -3.33 0.19 -3.01
N THR A 56 -4.44 0.28 -3.75
CA THR A 56 -5.61 1.05 -3.32
C THR A 56 -6.18 0.51 -2.01
N GLY A 57 -6.35 -0.81 -1.90
CA GLY A 57 -6.78 -1.47 -0.67
C GLY A 57 -5.83 -1.25 0.50
N LEU A 58 -4.51 -1.29 0.25
CA LEU A 58 -3.49 -1.00 1.25
C LEU A 58 -3.57 0.45 1.75
N ARG A 59 -3.67 1.43 0.84
CA ARG A 59 -3.79 2.84 1.23
C ARG A 59 -5.06 3.09 2.04
N GLN A 60 -6.16 2.46 1.64
CA GLN A 60 -7.42 2.53 2.39
C GLN A 60 -7.28 1.91 3.79
N HIS A 61 -6.61 0.75 3.90
CA HIS A 61 -6.31 0.13 5.19
C HIS A 61 -5.51 1.08 6.09
N ILE A 62 -4.43 1.67 5.58
CA ILE A 62 -3.57 2.59 6.33
C ILE A 62 -4.36 3.80 6.84
N ARG A 63 -5.22 4.37 5.98
CA ARG A 63 -6.01 5.54 6.32
C ARG A 63 -7.02 5.27 7.43
N LEU A 64 -7.74 4.16 7.34
CA LEU A 64 -8.81 3.80 8.26
C LEU A 64 -8.30 3.25 9.60
N ASN A 65 -7.30 2.37 9.56
CA ASN A 65 -6.84 1.64 10.74
C ASN A 65 -5.61 2.26 11.40
N LYS A 66 -5.06 3.33 10.82
CA LYS A 66 -3.81 3.97 11.26
C LYS A 66 -2.67 2.97 11.44
N ASN A 67 -2.64 1.96 10.56
CA ASN A 67 -1.68 0.87 10.60
C ASN A 67 -1.05 0.67 9.21
N ILE A 68 0.27 0.58 9.16
CA ILE A 68 1.00 0.09 8.01
C ILE A 68 1.34 -1.38 8.26
N PRO A 69 0.75 -2.31 7.51
CA PRO A 69 0.95 -3.72 7.73
C PRO A 69 2.38 -4.14 7.38
N GLY A 70 2.79 -5.29 7.91
CA GLY A 70 4.21 -5.65 7.98
C GLY A 70 4.45 -7.06 8.49
N ASN A 71 5.41 -7.77 7.90
CA ASN A 71 6.11 -8.88 8.54
C ASN A 71 7.50 -9.04 7.89
N VAL A 72 8.54 -9.18 8.73
CA VAL A 72 9.94 -9.41 8.37
C VAL A 72 10.21 -10.85 7.94
N THR A 73 9.29 -11.79 8.20
CA THR A 73 9.55 -13.22 7.98
C THR A 73 8.40 -13.90 7.22
N LEU A 74 8.55 -13.94 5.88
CA LEU A 74 7.82 -14.74 4.89
C LEU A 74 6.28 -14.55 4.77
N PRO A 75 5.69 -14.82 3.58
CA PRO A 75 4.24 -14.83 3.38
C PRO A 75 3.49 -15.96 4.13
N PRO A 76 2.18 -15.79 4.45
CA PRO A 76 1.41 -14.57 4.25
C PRO A 76 1.68 -13.60 5.39
N ASN A 77 2.38 -12.54 5.02
CA ASN A 77 2.46 -11.31 5.75
C ASN A 77 1.04 -10.78 6.05
N THR A 78 0.90 -10.04 7.15
CA THR A 78 -0.36 -9.41 7.59
C THR A 78 -1.07 -8.64 6.46
N TRP A 79 -0.29 -8.05 5.56
CA TRP A 79 -0.73 -7.38 4.33
C TRP A 79 -1.84 -8.09 3.57
N ALA A 80 -1.72 -9.40 3.36
CA ALA A 80 -2.69 -10.09 2.52
C ALA A 80 -4.06 -10.12 3.18
N ALA A 81 -4.12 -10.35 4.49
CA ALA A 81 -5.35 -10.31 5.27
C ALA A 81 -5.90 -8.87 5.33
N ASP A 82 -5.02 -7.90 5.56
CA ASP A 82 -5.38 -6.49 5.72
C ASP A 82 -5.92 -5.86 4.42
N ILE A 83 -5.29 -6.14 3.29
CA ILE A 83 -5.75 -5.71 1.95
C ILE A 83 -7.04 -6.46 1.57
N ALA A 84 -7.08 -7.78 1.80
CA ALA A 84 -8.25 -8.60 1.47
C ALA A 84 -9.50 -8.13 2.21
N ALA A 85 -9.37 -7.79 3.49
CA ALA A 85 -10.45 -7.26 4.31
C ALA A 85 -11.03 -5.95 3.76
N GLN A 86 -10.18 -5.05 3.22
CA GLN A 86 -10.65 -3.79 2.64
C GLN A 86 -11.29 -3.95 1.26
N MET A 87 -10.86 -4.95 0.48
CA MET A 87 -11.32 -5.16 -0.89
C MET A 87 -12.45 -6.20 -1.02
N GLY A 88 -12.85 -6.85 0.08
CA GLY A 88 -13.81 -7.96 0.04
C GLY A 88 -13.27 -9.21 -0.67
N TYR A 89 -11.95 -9.40 -0.68
CA TYR A 89 -11.29 -10.55 -1.31
C TYR A 89 -10.95 -11.62 -0.28
N SER A 90 -10.58 -12.81 -0.77
CA SER A 90 -9.90 -13.79 0.07
C SER A 90 -8.41 -13.44 0.21
N ALA A 91 -7.78 -13.78 1.34
CA ALA A 91 -6.34 -13.60 1.50
C ALA A 91 -5.55 -14.35 0.41
N ALA A 92 -6.04 -15.51 -0.05
CA ALA A 92 -5.44 -16.27 -1.14
C ALA A 92 -5.42 -15.48 -2.47
N ALA A 93 -6.50 -14.75 -2.79
CA ALA A 93 -6.56 -13.93 -4.00
C ALA A 93 -5.52 -12.80 -4.00
N VAL A 94 -5.05 -12.39 -2.82
CA VAL A 94 -4.02 -11.36 -2.63
C VAL A 94 -2.62 -11.97 -2.60
N THR A 95 -2.44 -13.18 -2.04
CA THR A 95 -1.14 -13.84 -1.96
C THR A 95 -0.72 -14.57 -3.23
N THR A 96 -1.65 -15.08 -4.03
CA THR A 96 -1.35 -15.82 -5.26
C THR A 96 -2.11 -15.26 -6.46
N ASN A 97 -1.50 -15.36 -7.63
CA ASN A 97 -2.17 -14.99 -8.88
C ASN A 97 -2.88 -16.17 -9.53
N SER A 98 -3.51 -15.92 -10.68
CA SER A 98 -4.28 -16.91 -11.44
C SER A 98 -3.46 -18.12 -11.94
N ARG A 99 -2.13 -18.06 -11.86
CA ARG A 99 -1.24 -19.21 -12.16
C ARG A 99 -0.79 -19.97 -10.91
N GLY A 100 -1.22 -19.55 -9.72
CA GLY A 100 -0.76 -20.11 -8.45
C GLY A 100 0.62 -19.62 -8.02
N ASN A 101 1.22 -18.64 -8.73
CA ASN A 101 2.47 -18.04 -8.30
C ASN A 101 2.22 -17.12 -7.11
N ALA A 102 3.00 -17.29 -6.05
CA ALA A 102 2.94 -16.41 -4.88
C ALA A 102 3.53 -15.03 -5.20
N ARG A 103 2.79 -13.98 -4.86
CA ARG A 103 3.25 -12.59 -4.87
C ARG A 103 4.21 -12.34 -3.72
N ARG A 104 5.07 -11.34 -3.86
CA ARG A 104 6.00 -10.89 -2.82
C ARG A 104 5.64 -9.48 -2.42
N TYR A 105 5.74 -9.21 -1.13
CA TYR A 105 5.53 -7.90 -0.56
C TYR A 105 6.81 -7.53 0.14
N LEU A 106 7.44 -6.45 -0.31
CA LEU A 106 8.76 -6.04 0.16
C LEU A 106 8.65 -4.67 0.81
N VAL A 107 9.26 -4.55 1.98
CA VAL A 107 9.43 -3.29 2.70
C VAL A 107 10.84 -2.80 2.41
N ASN A 108 11.00 -1.51 2.10
CA ASN A 108 12.33 -0.92 1.98
C ASN A 108 13.08 -1.04 3.33
N PRO A 109 14.25 -1.69 3.41
CA PRO A 109 15.01 -1.76 4.65
C PRO A 109 15.33 -0.37 5.24
N GLY A 110 15.48 0.65 4.37
CA GLY A 110 15.67 2.05 4.72
C GLY A 110 14.39 2.84 4.99
N PHE A 111 13.25 2.18 5.29
CA PHE A 111 11.97 2.86 5.57
C PHE A 111 12.12 3.94 6.66
N GLY A 112 12.97 3.68 7.66
CA GLY A 112 13.19 4.58 8.81
C GLY A 112 12.14 4.46 9.91
N VAL A 113 11.18 3.54 9.74
CA VAL A 113 10.17 3.17 10.73
C VAL A 113 10.08 1.64 10.75
N LEU A 114 9.96 1.05 11.94
CA LEU A 114 9.76 -0.39 12.06
C LEU A 114 8.38 -0.77 11.50
N ILE A 115 8.34 -1.78 10.64
CA ILE A 115 7.12 -2.28 10.01
C ILE A 115 6.85 -3.70 10.56
N PRO A 116 5.63 -3.99 11.06
CA PRO A 116 4.41 -3.18 11.02
C PRO A 116 4.47 -1.94 11.92
N TYR A 117 3.82 -0.86 11.49
CA TYR A 117 3.70 0.38 12.26
C TYR A 117 2.22 0.64 12.59
N THR A 118 1.90 0.76 13.87
CA THR A 118 0.56 1.19 14.32
C THR A 118 0.69 2.53 15.02
N GLN A 119 -0.09 3.51 14.57
CA GLN A 119 -0.29 4.75 15.31
C GLN A 119 -1.49 4.56 16.24
N ASN A 120 -1.20 4.32 17.51
CA ASN A 120 -2.25 4.26 18.53
C ASN A 120 -2.69 5.68 18.93
N PRO A 121 -3.96 5.86 19.34
CA PRO A 121 -4.41 7.08 20.00
C PRO A 121 -3.52 7.41 21.20
N GLY A 122 -3.29 8.70 21.46
CA GLY A 122 -2.45 9.16 22.57
C GLY A 122 -0.93 9.01 22.37
N THR A 123 -0.44 8.62 21.19
CA THR A 123 1.01 8.56 20.89
C THR A 123 1.57 9.94 20.51
N THR A 124 2.88 10.16 20.72
CA THR A 124 3.56 11.43 20.39
C THR A 124 3.99 11.53 18.91
N GLY A 125 3.56 10.59 18.07
CA GLY A 125 3.96 10.51 16.66
C GLY A 125 5.43 10.13 16.48
N LEU A 126 5.88 10.12 15.22
CA LEU A 126 7.28 9.87 14.87
C LEU A 126 8.09 11.16 15.03
N GLY A 127 9.26 11.09 15.66
CA GLY A 127 10.16 12.24 15.86
C GLY A 127 10.91 12.72 14.61
N GLY A 128 10.61 12.15 13.45
CA GLY A 128 11.21 12.50 12.18
C GLY A 128 10.44 11.91 11.01
N ALA A 129 10.60 12.51 9.82
CA ALA A 129 10.01 11.96 8.61
C ALA A 129 10.63 10.59 8.30
N PRO A 130 9.84 9.60 7.88
CA PRO A 130 10.39 8.35 7.35
C PRO A 130 11.35 8.64 6.18
N ALA A 131 12.54 8.02 6.18
CA ALA A 131 13.60 8.34 5.25
C ALA A 131 13.29 7.88 3.81
N SER A 132 12.76 6.67 3.65
CA SER A 132 12.37 6.12 2.36
C SER A 132 11.15 5.21 2.50
N PRO A 133 9.95 5.77 2.74
CA PRO A 133 8.73 5.03 3.02
C PRO A 133 8.17 4.35 1.75
N ARG A 134 8.94 3.41 1.20
CA ARG A 134 8.68 2.70 -0.06
C ARG A 134 8.35 1.25 0.22
N LEU A 135 7.42 0.74 -0.56
CA LEU A 135 6.89 -0.60 -0.48
C LEU A 135 6.75 -1.16 -1.90
N LEU A 136 6.90 -2.47 -2.07
CA LEU A 136 6.73 -3.15 -3.34
C LEU A 136 5.73 -4.30 -3.21
N ILE A 137 4.86 -4.44 -4.21
CA ILE A 137 4.13 -5.69 -4.47
C ILE A 137 4.64 -6.24 -5.80
N VAL A 138 5.16 -7.45 -5.77
CA VAL A 138 5.79 -8.10 -6.92
C VAL A 138 5.00 -9.35 -7.27
N GLY A 139 4.54 -9.45 -8.51
CA GLY A 139 3.85 -10.61 -9.07
C GLY A 139 4.58 -11.13 -10.30
N SER A 140 4.31 -12.39 -10.66
CA SER A 140 4.82 -12.98 -11.91
C SER A 140 3.79 -13.87 -12.58
N VAL A 141 3.46 -13.59 -13.84
CA VAL A 141 2.60 -14.46 -14.66
C VAL A 141 3.38 -15.58 -15.36
N GLY A 142 4.69 -15.68 -15.13
CA GLY A 142 5.62 -16.62 -15.73
C GLY A 142 6.16 -17.62 -14.71
N ALA A 143 7.48 -17.60 -14.52
CA ALA A 143 8.16 -18.38 -13.49
C ALA A 143 7.81 -17.88 -12.07
N ALA A 144 7.84 -18.77 -11.08
CA ALA A 144 7.65 -18.38 -9.68
C ALA A 144 8.76 -17.42 -9.24
N LEU A 145 8.41 -16.38 -8.47
CA LEU A 145 9.38 -15.38 -8.00
C LEU A 145 10.43 -16.02 -7.07
N PRO A 146 11.71 -15.64 -7.18
CA PRO A 146 12.76 -16.13 -6.27
C PRO A 146 12.40 -15.82 -4.81
N LEU A 147 12.88 -16.66 -3.90
CA LEU A 147 12.84 -16.34 -2.47
C LEU A 147 13.96 -15.34 -2.18
N LEU A 148 13.59 -14.16 -1.70
CA LEU A 148 14.53 -13.15 -1.21
C LEU A 148 14.15 -12.91 0.25
N ASN A 149 14.90 -13.47 1.21
CA ASN A 149 14.57 -13.24 2.61
C ASN A 149 15.78 -13.30 3.56
N PRO A 150 16.07 -12.24 4.33
CA PRO A 150 15.60 -10.86 4.14
C PRO A 150 16.24 -10.22 2.90
N ILE A 151 15.62 -9.17 2.35
CA ILE A 151 16.20 -8.39 1.25
C ILE A 151 17.10 -7.26 1.78
N THR A 152 18.24 -7.02 1.13
CA THR A 152 19.13 -5.90 1.46
C THR A 152 18.64 -4.58 0.84
N GLN A 153 19.16 -3.44 1.31
CA GLN A 153 18.85 -2.11 0.74
C GLN A 153 19.12 -2.07 -0.77
N ALA A 154 20.30 -2.55 -1.19
CA ALA A 154 20.70 -2.56 -2.60
C ALA A 154 19.78 -3.44 -3.45
N GLN A 155 19.40 -4.62 -2.95
CA GLN A 155 18.45 -5.50 -3.63
C GLN A 155 17.07 -4.86 -3.76
N PHE A 156 16.58 -4.17 -2.72
CA PHE A 156 15.31 -3.46 -2.78
C PHE A 156 15.35 -2.33 -3.83
N ASP A 157 16.40 -1.51 -3.80
CA ASP A 157 16.55 -0.39 -4.74
C ASP A 157 16.69 -0.87 -6.18
N GLU A 158 17.33 -2.00 -6.42
CA GLU A 158 17.43 -2.60 -7.74
C GLU A 158 16.06 -3.06 -8.27
N ILE A 159 15.30 -3.82 -7.48
CA ILE A 159 13.94 -4.23 -7.87
C ILE A 159 13.05 -3.00 -8.07
N TRP A 160 13.16 -2.01 -7.17
CA TRP A 160 12.44 -0.75 -7.30
C TRP A 160 12.74 -0.04 -8.62
N ASN A 161 14.00 0.02 -9.05
CA ASN A 161 14.40 0.70 -10.29
C ASN A 161 14.33 -0.16 -11.55
N THR A 162 13.96 -1.44 -11.44
CA THR A 162 13.88 -2.36 -12.59
C THR A 162 12.81 -1.90 -13.59
N ALA A 163 13.20 -1.58 -14.82
CA ALA A 163 12.27 -1.15 -15.85
C ALA A 163 11.22 -2.23 -16.16
N ASP A 164 10.04 -1.79 -16.62
CA ASP A 164 8.99 -2.72 -17.04
C ASP A 164 9.48 -3.61 -18.19
N GLY A 165 9.27 -4.91 -18.09
CA GLY A 165 9.77 -5.86 -19.08
C GLY A 165 11.23 -6.32 -18.86
N ALA A 166 11.92 -5.79 -17.85
CA ALA A 166 13.26 -6.24 -17.45
C ALA A 166 13.24 -7.17 -16.22
N VAL A 167 14.36 -7.85 -15.98
CA VAL A 167 14.57 -8.70 -14.80
C VAL A 167 15.62 -8.02 -13.91
N PRO A 168 15.40 -7.92 -12.59
CA PRO A 168 16.42 -7.46 -11.65
C PRO A 168 17.67 -8.34 -11.76
N ALA A 169 18.84 -7.72 -11.88
CA ALA A 169 20.14 -8.43 -11.95
C ALA A 169 20.38 -9.37 -10.77
N THR A 170 19.88 -9.01 -9.58
CA THR A 170 19.88 -9.80 -8.34
C THR A 170 19.20 -11.17 -8.48
N TRP A 171 18.34 -11.36 -9.48
CA TRP A 171 17.69 -12.65 -9.72
C TRP A 171 18.45 -13.52 -10.73
N GLY A 172 19.54 -13.01 -11.31
CA GLY A 172 20.38 -13.71 -12.26
C GLY A 172 19.56 -14.28 -13.42
N VAL A 173 19.51 -15.61 -13.52
CA VAL A 173 18.69 -16.31 -14.52
C VAL A 173 17.30 -16.56 -13.93
N TRP A 174 16.39 -15.60 -14.13
CA TRP A 174 14.99 -15.78 -13.77
C TRP A 174 14.07 -15.35 -14.92
N GLY A 175 13.21 -16.27 -15.34
CA GLY A 175 12.03 -15.99 -16.15
C GLY A 175 12.25 -15.08 -17.37
N ARG A 176 11.18 -14.40 -17.76
CA ARG A 176 11.20 -13.32 -18.75
C ARG A 176 10.76 -12.04 -18.04
N GLY A 177 11.42 -10.92 -18.30
CA GLY A 177 11.05 -9.65 -17.66
C GLY A 177 9.64 -9.18 -18.02
N SER A 178 9.10 -9.58 -19.18
CA SER A 178 7.71 -9.32 -19.57
C SER A 178 6.68 -9.91 -18.60
N ASP A 179 7.05 -10.98 -17.90
CA ASP A 179 6.17 -11.71 -17.00
C ASP A 179 6.16 -11.12 -15.60
N LEU A 180 7.17 -10.30 -15.27
CA LEU A 180 7.31 -9.59 -14.02
C LEU A 180 6.38 -8.39 -13.96
N LYS A 181 5.68 -8.25 -12.83
CA LYS A 181 4.80 -7.11 -12.52
C LYS A 181 5.22 -6.53 -11.18
N ILE A 182 5.57 -5.26 -11.16
CA ILE A 182 6.07 -4.56 -9.98
C ILE A 182 5.16 -3.36 -9.71
N GLN A 183 4.45 -3.41 -8.59
CA GLN A 183 3.72 -2.26 -8.06
C GLN A 183 4.60 -1.52 -7.06
N ARG A 184 4.86 -0.24 -7.36
CA ARG A 184 5.67 0.66 -6.55
C ARG A 184 4.77 1.53 -5.72
N ILE A 185 4.88 1.42 -4.41
CA ILE A 185 4.04 2.15 -3.48
C ILE A 185 4.92 3.09 -2.68
N GLN A 186 4.71 4.38 -2.85
CA GLN A 186 5.36 5.43 -2.08
C GLN A 186 4.39 5.95 -1.03
N LEU A 187 4.77 5.87 0.24
CA LEU A 187 3.99 6.27 1.40
C LEU A 187 4.40 7.64 1.97
N GLY A 188 5.33 8.36 1.34
CA GLY A 188 5.76 9.68 1.85
C GLY A 188 4.59 10.67 2.04
N ASN A 189 3.56 10.59 1.21
CA ASN A 189 2.38 11.44 1.29
C ASN A 189 1.38 11.05 2.37
N VAL A 190 1.46 9.84 2.94
CA VAL A 190 0.58 9.44 4.06
C VAL A 190 1.11 9.91 5.40
N PHE A 191 2.35 10.41 5.49
CA PHE A 191 2.88 11.01 6.70
C PHE A 191 2.71 12.54 6.65
N CYS A 192 2.00 13.09 7.62
CA CYS A 192 1.75 14.51 7.77
C CYS A 192 2.54 15.05 8.97
N ALA A 193 3.29 16.13 8.76
CA ALA A 193 3.99 16.83 9.83
C ALA A 193 3.01 17.65 10.68
N LEU A 194 3.17 17.61 12.00
CA LEU A 194 2.56 18.50 12.96
C LEU A 194 3.69 19.24 13.69
N ASN A 195 3.76 20.55 13.48
CA ASN A 195 4.68 21.42 14.20
C ASN A 195 3.90 22.26 15.21
N LEU A 196 4.23 22.14 16.49
CA LEU A 196 3.63 22.97 17.54
C LEU A 196 4.72 23.83 18.16
N SER A 197 4.50 25.14 18.23
CA SER A 197 5.43 26.07 18.84
C SER A 197 4.77 26.87 19.96
N VAL A 198 5.60 27.38 20.86
CA VAL A 198 5.22 28.32 21.93
C VAL A 198 6.11 29.56 21.83
N PRO A 199 5.71 30.70 22.41
CA PRO A 199 6.51 31.91 22.38
C PRO A 199 7.85 31.73 23.12
N ALA A 200 8.85 32.54 22.78
CA ALA A 200 10.13 32.52 23.47
C ALA A 200 9.96 32.86 24.96
N GLY A 201 10.65 32.13 25.84
CA GLY A 201 10.56 32.33 27.29
C GLY A 201 9.31 31.74 27.96
N PHE A 202 8.50 30.97 27.23
CA PHE A 202 7.32 30.30 27.77
C PHE A 202 7.67 29.27 28.86
N VAL A 203 6.89 29.24 29.95
CA VAL A 203 7.11 28.34 31.10
C VAL A 203 6.25 27.08 30.95
N LEU A 204 6.90 25.91 30.88
CA LEU A 204 6.25 24.62 30.58
C LEU A 204 5.22 24.14 31.62
N GLY A 205 5.18 24.71 32.83
CA GLY A 205 4.20 24.35 33.87
C GLY A 205 2.73 24.59 33.44
N PHE A 206 2.52 25.50 32.49
CA PHE A 206 1.21 25.80 31.88
C PHE A 206 1.22 25.49 30.37
N ALA A 207 2.05 24.53 29.95
CA ALA A 207 2.17 24.16 28.56
C ALA A 207 0.81 23.78 27.97
N PRO A 208 0.49 24.29 26.76
CA PRO A 208 -0.67 23.81 26.05
C PRO A 208 -0.47 22.33 25.73
N ARG A 209 -1.57 21.65 25.46
CA ARG A 209 -1.56 20.20 25.19
C ARG A 209 -2.13 19.93 23.82
N TYR A 210 -1.84 18.75 23.31
CA TYR A 210 -2.58 18.21 22.20
C TYR A 210 -2.98 16.77 22.49
N ASP A 211 -4.01 16.29 21.82
CA ASP A 211 -4.33 14.89 21.75
C ASP A 211 -4.42 14.43 20.30
N ILE A 212 -4.39 13.11 20.11
CA ILE A 212 -4.67 12.52 18.80
C ILE A 212 -5.82 11.53 18.94
N ASP A 213 -6.73 11.59 17.97
CA ASP A 213 -7.91 10.74 17.87
C ASP A 213 -8.71 10.67 19.21
N GLY A 214 -8.79 11.80 19.93
CA GLY A 214 -9.60 11.99 21.13
C GLY A 214 -9.07 11.32 22.39
N THR A 215 -7.84 10.80 22.38
CA THR A 215 -7.19 10.20 23.56
C THR A 215 -6.00 11.06 23.97
N GLN A 216 -6.02 11.55 25.22
CA GLN A 216 -4.98 12.45 25.73
C GLN A 216 -3.59 11.88 25.50
N VAL A 217 -2.77 12.62 24.75
CA VAL A 217 -1.35 12.34 24.58
C VAL A 217 -0.64 12.81 25.86
N PRO A 218 0.44 12.13 26.30
CA PRO A 218 1.29 12.68 27.34
C PRO A 218 1.67 14.14 27.04
N PRO A 219 1.74 15.02 28.06
CA PRO A 219 2.16 16.40 27.86
C PRO A 219 3.49 16.44 27.10
N PRO A 220 3.63 17.30 26.08
CA PRO A 220 4.89 17.37 25.33
C PRO A 220 6.05 17.66 26.27
N ALA A 221 7.10 16.83 26.19
CA ALA A 221 8.28 16.97 27.04
C ALA A 221 9.08 18.26 26.75
N ALA A 222 8.94 18.79 25.53
CA ALA A 222 9.55 20.03 25.09
C ALA A 222 8.79 20.64 23.91
N TYR A 223 8.99 21.94 23.70
CA TYR A 223 8.59 22.66 22.49
C TYR A 223 9.84 23.20 21.76
N PRO A 224 9.85 23.28 20.42
CA PRO A 224 8.76 22.92 19.52
C PRO A 224 8.55 21.41 19.41
N VAL A 225 7.29 20.99 19.25
CA VAL A 225 6.95 19.62 18.88
C VAL A 225 7.04 19.52 17.38
N ASN A 226 7.89 18.63 16.87
CA ASN A 226 7.94 18.28 15.45
C ASN A 226 7.68 16.78 15.35
N ALA A 227 6.47 16.43 14.97
CA ALA A 227 6.04 15.03 14.92
C ALA A 227 5.38 14.70 13.59
N PHE A 228 5.49 13.44 13.15
CA PHE A 228 4.84 12.95 11.95
C PHE A 228 3.77 11.92 12.34
N PHE A 229 2.57 12.12 11.81
CA PHE A 229 1.41 11.26 12.00
C PHE A 229 0.92 10.75 10.66
N LEU A 230 0.15 9.67 10.66
CA LEU A 230 -0.54 9.21 9.47
C LEU A 230 -1.62 10.22 9.05
N SER A 231 -1.92 10.27 7.75
CA SER A 231 -2.95 11.13 7.19
C SER A 231 -4.32 10.82 7.81
N ASP A 232 -5.20 11.81 7.85
CA ASP A 232 -6.54 11.75 8.41
C ASP A 232 -6.55 11.51 9.94
N THR A 233 -5.43 11.81 10.63
CA THR A 233 -5.37 11.81 12.09
C THR A 233 -6.06 13.06 12.61
N LEU A 234 -6.96 12.91 13.58
CA LEU A 234 -7.55 14.04 14.28
C LEU A 234 -6.59 14.52 15.36
N VAL A 235 -6.31 15.81 15.37
CA VAL A 235 -5.47 16.48 16.37
C VAL A 235 -6.34 17.50 17.07
N ASP A 236 -6.47 17.35 18.38
CA ASP A 236 -7.12 18.35 19.22
C ASP A 236 -6.04 19.12 19.97
N LEU A 237 -6.09 20.44 19.85
CA LEU A 237 -5.20 21.37 20.53
C LEU A 237 -5.95 21.99 21.70
N TRP A 238 -5.38 21.82 22.89
CA TRP A 238 -5.96 22.23 24.15
C TRP A 238 -5.18 23.41 24.72
N ASP A 239 -5.92 24.40 25.19
CA ASP A 239 -5.42 25.43 26.09
C ASP A 239 -5.44 24.89 27.52
N ARG A 240 -4.43 25.25 28.32
CA ARG A 240 -4.32 24.84 29.72
C ARG A 240 -4.20 26.10 30.58
N ASN A 241 -5.17 26.31 31.46
CA ASN A 241 -5.16 27.46 32.37
C ASN A 241 -4.20 27.26 33.55
N ALA A 242 -3.98 28.31 34.35
CA ALA A 242 -3.09 28.24 35.51
C ALA A 242 -3.56 27.31 36.63
N LEU A 243 -4.84 26.91 36.60
CA LEU A 243 -5.43 25.96 37.55
C LEU A 243 -5.33 24.52 37.05
N GLY A 244 -4.71 24.29 35.89
CA GLY A 244 -4.50 22.97 35.30
C GLY A 244 -5.72 22.37 34.58
N ALA A 245 -6.75 23.17 34.30
CA ALA A 245 -7.89 22.76 33.50
C ALA A 245 -7.59 22.94 32.00
N ASP A 246 -7.97 21.92 31.21
CA ASP A 246 -7.77 21.89 29.76
C ASP A 246 -9.07 22.29 29.04
N THR A 247 -9.00 23.21 28.08
CA THR A 247 -10.12 23.64 27.24
C THR A 247 -9.77 23.41 25.77
N LEU A 248 -10.66 22.74 25.02
CA LEU A 248 -10.45 22.50 23.59
C LEU A 248 -10.44 23.83 22.84
N SER A 249 -9.34 24.13 22.15
CA SER A 249 -9.18 25.36 21.37
C SER A 249 -9.39 25.10 19.89
N ILE A 250 -8.71 24.10 19.33
CA ILE A 250 -8.78 23.75 17.90
C ILE A 250 -8.92 22.25 17.75
N ARG A 251 -9.80 21.80 16.85
CA ARG A 251 -9.81 20.44 16.31
C ARG A 251 -9.41 20.50 14.85
N TYR A 252 -8.36 19.78 14.48
CA TYR A 252 -7.83 19.76 13.12
C TYR A 252 -7.63 18.33 12.60
N ARG A 253 -8.01 18.08 11.35
CA ARG A 253 -7.75 16.81 10.66
C ARG A 253 -6.49 16.95 9.82
N LEU A 254 -5.43 16.20 10.14
CA LEU A 254 -4.18 16.22 9.40
C LEU A 254 -4.34 15.65 8.00
N ASP A 255 -4.37 16.51 7.00
CA ASP A 255 -4.39 16.20 5.56
C ASP A 255 -3.04 16.49 4.88
N LYS A 256 -2.25 17.37 5.49
CA LYS A 256 -0.92 17.80 5.05
C LYS A 256 -0.09 18.27 6.25
N GLY A 257 1.17 18.61 6.00
CA GLY A 257 2.03 19.27 6.98
C GLY A 257 1.39 20.57 7.47
N ASN A 258 1.31 20.74 8.80
CA ASN A 258 0.73 21.91 9.44
C ASN A 258 1.54 22.37 10.63
N SER A 259 1.48 23.67 10.88
CA SER A 259 2.12 24.31 12.00
C SER A 259 1.08 25.08 12.80
N PHE A 260 1.22 25.10 14.12
CA PHE A 260 0.42 25.90 15.02
C PHE A 260 1.32 26.55 16.06
N MET A 261 1.05 27.81 16.36
CA MET A 261 1.71 28.58 17.41
C MET A 261 0.72 28.83 18.53
N TYR A 262 1.15 28.54 19.76
CA TYR A 262 0.38 28.91 20.93
C TYR A 262 0.66 30.37 21.31
N ASN A 263 -0.39 31.15 21.50
CA ASN A 263 -0.31 32.54 21.96
C ASN A 263 -0.74 32.59 23.42
N ALA A 264 0.21 32.88 24.31
CA ALA A 264 -0.07 33.08 25.72
C ALA A 264 -0.58 34.51 25.97
N ASN A 265 -1.65 34.65 26.75
CA ASN A 265 -2.11 35.96 27.21
C ASN A 265 -1.15 36.48 28.30
N LEU A 266 -0.21 37.35 27.92
CA LEU A 266 0.84 37.87 28.80
C LEU A 266 0.39 39.03 29.71
N VAL A 267 -0.92 39.25 29.91
CA VAL A 267 -1.42 40.44 30.64
C VAL A 267 -2.16 40.05 31.94
N GLY A 268 -1.42 40.11 33.05
CA GLY A 268 -1.90 40.64 34.34
C GLY A 268 -2.84 39.82 35.20
N THR A 269 -3.42 38.70 34.75
CA THR A 269 -4.20 37.83 35.64
C THR A 269 -3.91 36.35 35.37
N PRO A 270 -3.65 35.52 36.41
CA PRO A 270 -3.38 34.09 36.26
C PRO A 270 -4.60 33.27 35.76
N ALA A 271 -5.72 33.92 35.43
CA ALA A 271 -6.98 33.27 35.09
C ALA A 271 -7.22 33.10 33.59
N GLN A 272 -6.50 33.81 32.71
CA GLN A 272 -6.77 33.76 31.27
C GLN A 272 -5.80 32.79 30.58
N GLY A 273 -6.32 31.66 30.13
CA GLY A 273 -5.62 30.73 29.24
C GLY A 273 -5.27 31.36 27.90
N GLY A 274 -4.44 30.68 27.10
CA GLY A 274 -4.00 31.15 25.80
C GLY A 274 -4.87 30.61 24.66
N TYR A 275 -4.40 30.74 23.42
CA TYR A 275 -5.09 30.16 22.27
C TYR A 275 -4.10 29.71 21.21
N TRP A 276 -4.49 28.71 20.42
CA TRP A 276 -3.73 28.28 19.27
C TRP A 276 -4.07 29.13 18.05
N SER A 277 -3.04 29.53 17.29
CA SER A 277 -3.18 30.10 15.95
C SER A 277 -2.42 29.25 14.94
N ARG A 278 -2.89 29.23 13.69
CA ARG A 278 -2.22 28.56 12.58
C ARG A 278 -1.15 29.46 11.96
#